data_AF-A0A2Z5G4L6-F1
#
_entry.id   AF-A0A2Z5G4L6-F1
#
_cell.length_a   1.000
_cell.length_b   1.000
_cell.length_c   1.000
_cell.angle_alpha   90.00
_cell.angle_beta   90.00
_cell.angle_gamma   90.00
#
_symmetry.space_group_name_H-M   'P 1'
#
loop_
_entity.id
_entity.type
_entity.pdbx_description
1 polymer ?
#
loop_
_entity_poly.entity_id
_entity_poly.type
_entity_poly.pdbx_seq_one_letter_code
_entity_poly.pdbx_strand_id
1 'polypeptide(L)'
;MLLPAGLSLRIGIQDSKGVAGEVFLADALIGRRGQKSEEVFLGPHSWDGSYTDLRPNWHGVKVRVQSAHDGDDLVMLVTQLQEAPTGHPVSIVVFSAAYSWNRPGSISRLSDRIDANGPQLKVSIYPIVYEVPGVNIAVIGPYFAASLNAPAGISTGRQRSLAETTRIVERQRAAYMQSITAAGHCAIFDAIETTIACDTIYEPERRRVVSPVSRVWGDNWGGYVLFDWDTFFAAILAAVGNKDLAYANTVEILRHTAPSGFVPNFARAGDWKSFDRSEPLVGAITVFGLYRR
;
A
#
# COMPACT_ATOMS: atom_id res chain seq x y z
N MET A 1 7.23 -5.98 -0.67
CA MET A 1 6.71 -5.99 0.72
C MET A 1 5.73 -7.16 0.89
N LEU A 2 6.19 -8.32 1.37
CA LEU A 2 5.28 -9.33 1.91
C LEU A 2 4.94 -8.86 3.33
N LEU A 3 3.66 -8.84 3.72
CA LEU A 3 3.23 -8.58 5.10
C LEU A 3 2.89 -9.88 5.86
N PRO A 4 3.70 -10.97 5.79
CA PRO A 4 3.32 -12.24 6.40
C PRO A 4 3.36 -12.14 7.93
N ALA A 5 4.02 -11.15 8.53
CA ALA A 5 3.99 -10.95 9.98
C ALA A 5 2.68 -10.30 10.47
N GLY A 6 1.88 -9.71 9.59
CA GLY A 6 0.64 -9.01 9.94
C GLY A 6 0.81 -7.67 10.64
N LEU A 7 2.03 -7.20 10.88
CA LEU A 7 2.27 -5.85 11.38
C LEU A 7 1.86 -4.84 10.31
N SER A 8 0.90 -3.98 10.63
CA SER A 8 0.44 -2.90 9.78
C SER A 8 0.86 -1.55 10.34
N LEU A 9 1.35 -0.68 9.46
CA LEU A 9 1.60 0.72 9.74
C LEU A 9 0.65 1.54 8.87
N ARG A 10 -0.09 2.46 9.47
CA ARG A 10 -1.11 3.25 8.79
C ARG A 10 -0.85 4.74 8.96
N ILE A 11 -1.20 5.49 7.92
CA ILE A 11 -1.12 6.95 7.89
C ILE A 11 -2.53 7.47 7.73
N GLY A 12 -3.01 8.21 8.73
CA GLY A 12 -4.26 8.94 8.69
C GLY A 12 -4.03 10.44 8.63
N ILE A 13 -5.00 11.17 8.09
CA ILE A 13 -4.97 12.64 7.99
C ILE A 13 -6.18 13.19 8.72
N GLN A 14 -5.95 14.05 9.69
CA GLN A 14 -6.99 14.83 10.33
C GLN A 14 -7.09 16.20 9.65
N ASP A 15 -8.26 16.50 9.09
CA ASP A 15 -8.56 17.82 8.57
C ASP A 15 -8.94 18.76 9.71
N SER A 16 -8.23 19.87 9.80
CA SER A 16 -8.38 20.88 10.82
C SER A 16 -9.61 21.77 10.58
N LYS A 17 -10.20 21.74 9.37
CA LYS A 17 -11.43 22.44 8.99
C LYS A 17 -12.69 21.59 9.11
N GLY A 18 -12.55 20.33 9.54
CA GLY A 18 -13.58 19.31 9.36
C GLY A 18 -14.98 19.72 9.82
N VAL A 19 -15.98 19.31 9.04
CA VAL A 19 -17.41 19.52 9.31
C VAL A 19 -18.00 18.21 9.84
N ALA A 20 -18.85 18.29 10.86
CA ALA A 20 -19.67 17.22 11.45
C ALA A 20 -19.43 15.79 10.92
N GLY A 21 -18.50 15.05 11.54
CA GLY A 21 -18.25 13.63 11.27
C GLY A 21 -17.10 13.31 10.30
N GLU A 22 -16.56 14.30 9.58
CA GLU A 22 -15.53 14.09 8.54
C GLU A 22 -14.22 14.79 8.88
N VAL A 23 -13.75 14.55 10.10
CA VAL A 23 -12.54 15.18 10.63
C VAL A 23 -11.29 14.33 10.40
N PHE A 24 -11.43 13.04 10.09
CA PHE A 24 -10.30 12.10 9.99
C PHE A 24 -10.46 11.12 8.82
N LEU A 25 -9.48 11.12 7.93
CA LEU A 25 -9.29 10.12 6.89
C LEU A 25 -8.35 9.04 7.41
N ALA A 26 -8.91 7.88 7.78
CA ALA A 26 -8.14 6.77 8.33
C ALA A 26 -7.40 5.95 7.26
N ASP A 27 -8.03 5.77 6.09
CA ASP A 27 -7.50 4.99 4.97
C ASP A 27 -7.86 5.69 3.65
N ALA A 28 -6.93 5.75 2.71
CA ALA A 28 -7.13 6.31 1.37
C ALA A 28 -7.09 5.22 0.30
N LEU A 29 -8.04 5.21 -0.63
CA LEU A 29 -8.10 4.26 -1.74
C LEU A 29 -8.34 4.96 -3.08
N ILE A 30 -7.55 4.58 -4.09
CA ILE A 30 -7.70 5.09 -5.45
C ILE A 30 -9.02 4.61 -6.05
N GLY A 31 -9.78 5.53 -6.63
CA GLY A 31 -11.03 5.20 -7.33
C GLY A 31 -12.29 5.25 -6.46
N ARG A 32 -12.19 5.63 -5.18
CA ARG A 32 -13.38 6.05 -4.42
C ARG A 32 -14.03 7.24 -5.11
N ARG A 33 -15.37 7.23 -5.16
CA ARG A 33 -16.17 8.25 -5.84
C ARG A 33 -17.09 8.92 -4.83
N GLY A 34 -17.17 10.24 -4.89
CA GLY A 34 -18.04 11.06 -4.05
C GLY A 34 -17.46 12.43 -3.87
N GLN A 35 -18.31 13.42 -3.60
CA GLN A 35 -17.88 14.82 -3.39
C GLN A 35 -16.91 14.98 -2.22
N LYS A 36 -16.90 14.01 -1.30
CA LYS A 36 -16.12 14.02 -0.05
C LYS A 36 -15.02 12.96 -0.01
N SER A 37 -14.89 12.18 -1.08
CA SER A 37 -13.84 11.19 -1.21
C SER A 37 -12.51 11.87 -1.45
N GLU A 38 -11.45 11.27 -0.92
CA GLU A 38 -10.09 11.62 -1.25
C GLU A 38 -9.76 11.33 -2.72
N GLU A 39 -8.94 12.17 -3.30
CA GLU A 39 -8.29 11.90 -4.58
C GLU A 39 -6.88 11.39 -4.29
N VAL A 40 -6.47 10.29 -4.91
CA VAL A 40 -5.13 9.72 -4.71
C VAL A 40 -4.43 9.65 -6.05
N PHE A 41 -3.35 10.41 -6.19
CA PHE A 41 -2.44 10.27 -7.32
C PHE A 41 -1.37 9.23 -7.00
N LEU A 42 -1.21 8.25 -7.89
CA LEU A 42 -0.18 7.22 -7.82
C LEU A 42 1.15 7.74 -8.36
N GLY A 43 2.14 7.90 -7.48
CA GLY A 43 3.53 8.06 -7.89
C GLY A 43 4.21 6.70 -8.08
N PRO A 44 5.53 6.71 -8.34
CA PRO A 44 6.34 5.50 -8.46
C PRO A 44 6.10 4.46 -7.36
N HIS A 45 6.03 3.20 -7.75
CA HIS A 45 6.00 2.08 -6.82
C HIS A 45 6.87 0.94 -7.35
N SER A 46 8.00 0.72 -6.71
CA SER A 46 8.91 -0.39 -7.05
C SER A 46 8.27 -1.77 -6.89
N TRP A 47 8.66 -2.73 -7.72
CA TRP A 47 8.19 -4.12 -7.65
C TRP A 47 8.37 -4.77 -6.28
N ASP A 48 9.52 -4.51 -5.64
CA ASP A 48 9.90 -5.08 -4.35
C ASP A 48 9.36 -4.27 -3.16
N GLY A 49 8.85 -3.06 -3.42
CA GLY A 49 8.39 -2.10 -2.41
C GLY A 49 9.52 -1.32 -1.74
N SER A 50 10.74 -1.36 -2.28
CA SER A 50 11.90 -0.58 -1.80
C SER A 50 11.66 0.92 -1.82
N TYR A 51 10.80 1.39 -2.72
CA TYR A 51 10.31 2.77 -2.83
C TYR A 51 8.81 2.82 -3.20
N THR A 52 8.06 3.70 -2.55
CA THR A 52 6.68 4.06 -2.92
C THR A 52 6.44 5.57 -2.80
N ASP A 53 5.53 6.09 -3.62
CA ASP A 53 5.11 7.51 -3.63
C ASP A 53 3.60 7.61 -3.90
N LEU A 54 2.89 8.30 -3.01
CA LEU A 54 1.46 8.57 -3.11
C LEU A 54 1.18 10.03 -2.81
N ARG A 55 0.23 10.63 -3.52
CA ARG A 55 -0.16 12.03 -3.31
C ARG A 55 -1.67 12.12 -3.07
N PRO A 56 -2.14 11.88 -1.84
CA PRO A 56 -3.54 12.09 -1.49
C PRO A 56 -3.87 13.58 -1.37
N ASN A 57 -5.07 13.91 -1.80
CA ASN A 57 -5.73 15.20 -1.67
C ASN A 57 -7.10 14.96 -1.03
N TRP A 58 -7.30 15.49 0.17
CA TRP A 58 -8.57 15.36 0.88
C TRP A 58 -8.91 16.67 1.57
N HIS A 59 -10.09 17.23 1.28
CA HIS A 59 -10.53 18.55 1.76
C HIS A 59 -9.52 19.70 1.51
N GLY A 60 -8.73 19.58 0.43
CA GLY A 60 -7.66 20.53 0.12
C GLY A 60 -6.36 20.32 0.90
N VAL A 61 -6.31 19.35 1.81
CA VAL A 61 -5.06 18.88 2.43
C VAL A 61 -4.33 17.99 1.42
N LYS A 62 -3.38 18.59 0.71
CA LYS A 62 -2.53 17.90 -0.27
C LYS A 62 -1.21 17.52 0.39
N VAL A 63 -0.95 16.24 0.49
CA VAL A 63 0.33 15.72 1.02
C VAL A 63 0.97 14.76 0.03
N ARG A 64 2.27 14.58 0.17
CA ARG A 64 3.04 13.52 -0.46
C ARG A 64 3.46 12.54 0.62
N VAL A 65 3.13 11.28 0.43
CA VAL A 65 3.47 10.16 1.30
C VAL A 65 4.48 9.32 0.54
N GLN A 66 5.67 9.16 1.10
CA GLN A 66 6.73 8.33 0.53
C GLN A 66 7.15 7.28 1.55
N SER A 67 7.42 6.07 1.09
CA SER A 67 8.07 5.04 1.89
C SER A 67 9.33 4.54 1.20
N ALA A 68 10.32 4.15 1.99
CA ALA A 68 11.57 3.62 1.49
C ALA A 68 12.19 2.61 2.44
N HIS A 69 12.95 1.66 1.90
CA HIS A 69 13.69 0.69 2.69
C HIS A 69 15.17 1.08 2.89
N ASP A 70 15.70 0.76 4.07
CA ASP A 70 17.12 0.84 4.44
C ASP A 70 17.54 -0.49 5.08
N GLY A 71 17.86 -1.47 4.23
CA GLY A 71 17.93 -2.87 4.65
C GLY A 71 16.53 -3.37 5.03
N ASP A 72 16.43 -3.99 6.21
CA ASP A 72 15.15 -4.50 6.74
C ASP A 72 14.26 -3.40 7.34
N ASP A 73 14.80 -2.18 7.52
CA ASP A 73 14.06 -1.06 8.09
C ASP A 73 13.23 -0.33 7.04
N LEU A 74 12.03 0.08 7.45
CA LEU A 74 11.15 0.98 6.71
C LEU A 74 11.30 2.40 7.26
N VAL A 75 11.33 3.37 6.35
CA VAL A 75 11.03 4.77 6.66
C VAL A 75 9.80 5.22 5.90
N MET A 76 8.98 6.06 6.53
CA MET A 76 7.85 6.74 5.91
C MET A 76 7.95 8.24 6.17
N LEU A 77 7.73 9.03 5.12
CA LEU A 77 7.81 10.48 5.15
C LEU A 77 6.55 11.07 4.53
N VAL A 78 5.94 12.01 5.24
CA VAL A 78 4.76 12.77 4.83
C VAL A 78 5.16 14.24 4.76
N THR A 79 4.96 14.85 3.60
CA THR A 79 5.27 16.26 3.36
C THR A 79 4.04 16.96 2.79
N GLN A 80 3.70 18.13 3.34
CA GLN A 80 2.62 18.95 2.78
C GLN A 80 3.07 19.57 1.44
N LEU A 81 2.23 19.46 0.41
CA LEU A 81 2.53 19.92 -0.95
C LEU A 81 2.11 21.37 -1.23
N GLN A 82 1.29 21.94 -0.36
CA GLN A 82 0.79 23.30 -0.47
C GLN A 82 0.68 23.90 0.92
N GLU A 83 1.26 25.07 1.15
CA GLU A 83 1.13 25.75 2.46
C GLU A 83 -0.33 25.94 2.85
N ALA A 84 -0.61 25.74 4.14
CA ALA A 84 -1.92 26.06 4.67
C ALA A 84 -2.15 27.58 4.53
N PRO A 85 -3.33 28.03 4.10
CA PRO A 85 -3.60 29.45 4.00
C PRO A 85 -3.47 30.12 5.38
N THR A 86 -2.91 31.32 5.40
CA THR A 86 -2.62 32.07 6.63
C THR A 86 -3.87 32.21 7.49
N GLY A 87 -3.75 31.91 8.79
CA GLY A 87 -4.86 32.00 9.74
C GLY A 87 -5.78 30.77 9.79
N HIS A 88 -5.51 29.72 9.01
CA HIS A 88 -6.22 28.45 9.14
C HIS A 88 -5.52 27.48 10.10
N PRO A 89 -6.29 26.67 10.86
CA PRO A 89 -5.75 25.59 11.67
C PRO A 89 -4.89 24.62 10.85
N VAL A 90 -3.81 24.11 11.45
CA VAL A 90 -2.89 23.16 10.79
C VAL A 90 -3.47 21.75 10.89
N SER A 91 -3.55 21.05 9.75
CA SER A 91 -3.96 19.64 9.67
C SER A 91 -2.92 18.73 10.35
N ILE A 92 -3.36 17.58 10.83
CA ILE A 92 -2.52 16.64 11.58
C ILE A 92 -2.37 15.35 10.78
N VAL A 93 -1.16 14.79 10.75
CA VAL A 93 -0.91 13.44 10.28
C VAL A 93 -0.75 12.49 11.46
N VAL A 94 -1.29 11.28 11.33
CA VAL A 94 -1.33 10.27 12.37
C VAL A 94 -0.70 8.98 11.86
N PHE A 95 0.33 8.50 12.55
CA PHE A 95 1.00 7.24 12.25
C PHE A 95 0.61 6.22 13.30
N SER A 96 -0.10 5.17 12.91
CA SER A 96 -0.56 4.13 13.85
C SER A 96 -0.05 2.75 13.49
N ALA A 97 0.04 1.89 14.50
CA ALA A 97 0.50 0.52 14.35
C ALA A 97 -0.48 -0.47 14.98
N ALA A 98 -0.73 -1.57 14.26
CA ALA A 98 -1.60 -2.65 14.70
C ALA A 98 -1.18 -4.00 14.09
N TYR A 99 -1.54 -5.09 14.72
CA TYR A 99 -1.55 -6.41 14.07
C TYR A 99 -2.88 -6.61 13.35
N SER A 100 -2.81 -6.86 12.04
CA SER A 100 -3.96 -7.11 11.17
C SER A 100 -4.34 -8.59 11.13
N TRP A 101 -5.55 -8.88 10.63
CA TRP A 101 -6.07 -10.23 10.37
C TRP A 101 -6.11 -11.14 11.59
N ASN A 102 -6.38 -10.57 12.77
CA ASN A 102 -6.40 -11.28 14.05
C ASN A 102 -5.11 -12.08 14.31
N ARG A 103 -3.97 -11.59 13.79
CA ARG A 103 -2.69 -12.26 14.02
C ARG A 103 -2.19 -11.98 15.44
N PRO A 104 -1.54 -12.97 16.08
CA PRO A 104 -0.99 -12.79 17.40
C PRO A 104 0.11 -11.73 17.41
N GLY A 105 0.09 -10.90 18.44
CA GLY A 105 1.12 -9.89 18.71
C GLY A 105 0.59 -8.80 19.63
N SER A 106 1.51 -8.01 20.17
CA SER A 106 1.17 -6.83 20.96
C SER A 106 1.83 -5.58 20.38
N ILE A 107 1.13 -4.46 20.50
CA ILE A 107 1.67 -3.13 20.20
C ILE A 107 1.63 -2.33 21.49
N SER A 108 2.72 -1.67 21.85
CA SER A 108 2.82 -0.90 23.09
C SER A 108 3.46 0.46 22.83
N ARG A 109 2.79 1.53 23.27
CA ARG A 109 3.35 2.89 23.26
C ARG A 109 4.26 3.06 24.46
N LEU A 110 5.50 3.45 24.21
CA LEU A 110 6.43 3.96 25.22
C LEU A 110 6.52 5.48 25.11
N SER A 111 7.43 6.16 25.81
CA SER A 111 7.56 7.63 25.70
C SER A 111 8.11 8.07 24.34
N ASP A 112 9.09 7.35 23.81
CA ASP A 112 9.89 7.73 22.63
C ASP A 112 9.61 6.88 21.38
N ARG A 113 8.91 5.75 21.53
CA ARG A 113 8.65 4.80 20.45
C ARG A 113 7.35 4.02 20.64
N ILE A 114 7.01 3.22 19.63
CA ILE A 114 6.02 2.14 19.69
C ILE A 114 6.77 0.82 19.45
N ASP A 115 6.63 -0.14 20.37
CA ASP A 115 7.18 -1.48 20.21
C ASP A 115 6.10 -2.44 19.68
N ALA A 116 6.39 -3.08 18.55
CA ALA A 116 5.59 -4.15 17.98
C ALA A 116 6.24 -5.51 18.26
N ASN A 117 5.56 -6.37 19.01
CA ASN A 117 6.05 -7.67 19.45
C ASN A 117 5.16 -8.79 18.91
N GLY A 118 5.57 -9.39 17.80
CA GLY A 118 4.89 -10.52 17.17
C GLY A 118 5.76 -11.77 17.17
N PRO A 119 5.19 -12.96 16.89
CA PRO A 119 5.95 -14.21 16.87
C PRO A 119 7.03 -14.26 15.79
N GLN A 120 6.80 -13.58 14.65
CA GLN A 120 7.71 -13.58 13.49
C GLN A 120 8.55 -12.31 13.38
N LEU A 121 8.09 -11.22 13.97
CA LEU A 121 8.72 -9.90 13.84
C LEU A 121 8.61 -9.16 15.17
N LYS A 122 9.75 -8.68 15.65
CA LYS A 122 9.84 -7.71 16.75
C LYS A 122 10.53 -6.47 16.21
N VAL A 123 9.86 -5.33 16.30
CA VAL A 123 10.38 -4.09 15.72
C VAL A 123 9.91 -2.89 16.51
N SER A 124 10.82 -1.95 16.74
CA SER A 124 10.52 -0.65 17.33
C SER A 124 10.25 0.37 16.23
N ILE A 125 9.28 1.26 16.45
CA ILE A 125 8.85 2.30 15.52
C ILE A 125 9.06 3.65 16.20
N TYR A 126 9.84 4.52 15.57
CA TYR A 126 10.26 5.81 16.10
C TYR A 126 9.68 6.95 15.26
N PRO A 127 9.18 8.03 15.89
CA PRO A 127 8.75 9.23 15.17
C PRO A 127 9.96 10.02 14.66
N ILE A 128 9.81 10.68 13.51
CA ILE A 128 10.87 11.45 12.84
C ILE A 128 10.78 12.96 13.15
N VAL A 129 9.72 13.43 13.83
CA VAL A 129 9.54 14.82 14.27
C VAL A 129 8.68 14.94 15.53
N TYR A 130 8.53 16.18 16.03
CA TYR A 130 7.77 16.53 17.23
C TYR A 130 6.32 16.10 17.18
N GLU A 131 5.91 15.42 18.24
CA GLU A 131 4.54 14.95 18.42
C GLU A 131 3.63 16.08 18.90
N VAL A 132 2.43 16.16 18.33
CA VAL A 132 1.33 16.92 18.92
C VAL A 132 0.59 16.04 19.93
N PRO A 133 0.40 16.49 21.18
CA PRO A 133 -0.34 15.70 22.17
C PRO A 133 -1.82 15.58 21.81
N GLY A 134 -2.37 14.37 21.97
CA GLY A 134 -3.81 14.14 22.18
C GLY A 134 -4.71 14.54 21.02
N VAL A 135 -4.82 13.66 20.02
CA VAL A 135 -5.80 13.80 18.96
C VAL A 135 -7.06 13.00 19.31
N ASN A 136 -8.23 13.63 19.27
CA ASN A 136 -9.53 12.99 19.53
C ASN A 136 -10.03 12.23 18.29
N ILE A 137 -9.36 11.13 17.96
CA ILE A 137 -9.63 10.29 16.79
C ILE A 137 -9.76 8.82 17.17
N ALA A 138 -10.66 8.11 16.47
CA ALA A 138 -10.81 6.67 16.61
C ALA A 138 -9.77 5.94 15.74
N VAL A 139 -8.63 5.59 16.34
CA VAL A 139 -7.52 4.89 15.68
C VAL A 139 -7.35 3.51 16.29
N ILE A 140 -7.08 2.52 15.44
CA ILE A 140 -6.81 1.15 15.87
C ILE A 140 -5.35 1.07 16.33
N GLY A 141 -5.13 1.11 17.65
CA GLY A 141 -3.83 0.89 18.28
C GLY A 141 -3.06 2.17 18.63
N PRO A 142 -1.87 2.03 19.24
CA PRO A 142 -0.96 3.13 19.51
C PRO A 142 -0.61 3.95 18.27
N TYR A 143 -0.42 5.26 18.47
CA TYR A 143 -0.10 6.18 17.39
C TYR A 143 0.88 7.29 17.80
N PHE A 144 1.48 7.90 16.79
CA PHE A 144 2.12 9.21 16.81
C PHE A 144 1.27 10.19 16.01
N ALA A 145 1.29 11.46 16.40
CA ALA A 145 0.61 12.51 15.64
C ALA A 145 1.55 13.70 15.46
N ALA A 146 1.52 14.35 14.30
CA ALA A 146 2.35 15.52 14.01
C ALA A 146 1.59 16.56 13.17
N SER A 147 1.89 17.83 13.39
CA SER A 147 1.39 18.94 12.56
C SER A 147 1.97 18.85 11.15
N LEU A 148 1.15 19.07 10.12
CA LEU A 148 1.58 19.05 8.71
C LEU A 148 2.29 20.33 8.25
N ASN A 149 2.57 21.30 9.13
CA ASN A 149 3.34 22.50 8.81
C ASN A 149 4.84 22.24 8.55
N ALA A 150 5.31 21.03 8.84
CA ALA A 150 6.65 20.56 8.53
C ALA A 150 6.59 19.06 8.12
N PRO A 151 7.61 18.54 7.44
CA PRO A 151 7.67 17.10 7.12
C PRO A 151 7.62 16.25 8.39
N ALA A 152 6.84 15.18 8.37
CA ALA A 152 6.69 14.26 9.49
C ALA A 152 6.77 12.81 9.02
N GLY A 153 7.12 11.88 9.91
CA GLY A 153 7.34 10.50 9.50
C GLY A 153 7.58 9.54 10.65
N ILE A 154 7.80 8.28 10.28
CA ILE A 154 8.26 7.23 11.20
C ILE A 154 9.39 6.40 10.58
N SER A 155 10.20 5.80 11.44
CA SER A 155 11.26 4.86 11.06
C SER A 155 11.17 3.60 11.92
N THR A 156 11.45 2.44 11.34
CA THR A 156 11.52 1.18 12.09
C THR A 156 12.96 0.82 12.47
N GLY A 157 13.12 -0.06 13.46
CA GLY A 157 14.39 -0.64 13.89
C GLY A 157 15.23 0.30 14.75
N ARG A 158 15.44 1.54 14.29
CA ARG A 158 16.16 2.58 15.03
C ARG A 158 15.60 3.96 14.75
N GLN A 159 15.81 4.87 15.70
CA GLN A 159 15.48 6.28 15.54
C GLN A 159 16.35 6.89 14.43
N ARG A 160 15.72 7.65 13.54
CA ARG A 160 16.37 8.38 12.45
C ARG A 160 15.99 9.86 12.51
N SER A 161 16.90 10.71 12.05
CA SER A 161 16.61 12.12 11.87
C SER A 161 15.80 12.36 10.59
N LEU A 162 15.15 13.53 10.48
CA LEU A 162 14.49 13.94 9.23
C LEU A 162 15.48 13.97 8.06
N ALA A 163 16.67 14.53 8.26
CA ALA A 163 17.71 14.62 7.22
C ALA A 163 18.21 13.25 6.74
N GLU A 164 18.30 12.27 7.65
CA GLU A 164 18.64 10.90 7.29
C GLU A 164 17.51 10.21 6.52
N THR A 165 16.28 10.37 6.98
CA THR A 165 15.08 9.84 6.34
C THR A 165 14.93 10.35 4.91
N THR A 166 15.06 11.67 4.71
CA THR A 166 15.01 12.28 3.38
C THR A 166 16.09 11.72 2.46
N ARG A 167 17.31 11.48 2.96
CA ARG A 167 18.38 10.87 2.17
C ARG A 167 18.06 9.43 1.77
N ILE A 168 17.48 8.62 2.67
CA ILE A 168 17.06 7.24 2.36
C ILE A 168 15.98 7.25 1.28
N VAL A 169 14.96 8.09 1.44
CA VAL A 169 13.86 8.25 0.48
C VAL A 169 14.40 8.66 -0.89
N GLU A 170 15.25 9.69 -0.97
CA GLU A 170 15.81 10.13 -2.25
C GLU A 170 16.77 9.11 -2.87
N ARG A 171 17.52 8.35 -2.07
CA ARG A 171 18.36 7.25 -2.55
C ARG A 171 17.51 6.17 -3.22
N GLN A 172 16.45 5.72 -2.57
CA GLN A 172 15.57 4.68 -3.15
C GLN A 172 14.77 5.21 -4.34
N ARG A 173 14.34 6.48 -4.31
CA ARG A 173 13.75 7.14 -5.48
C ARG A 173 14.71 7.17 -6.65
N ALA A 174 15.98 7.53 -6.43
CA ALA A 174 16.99 7.57 -7.48
C ALA A 174 17.29 6.16 -8.02
N ALA A 175 17.36 5.14 -7.15
CA ALA A 175 17.52 3.75 -7.56
C ALA A 175 16.36 3.26 -8.43
N TYR A 176 15.12 3.59 -8.05
CA TYR A 176 13.94 3.34 -8.90
C TYR A 176 14.05 4.05 -10.25
N MET A 177 14.34 5.35 -10.28
CA MET A 177 14.46 6.07 -11.56
C MET A 177 15.56 5.50 -12.47
N GLN A 178 16.65 4.99 -11.88
CA GLN A 178 17.71 4.30 -12.60
C GLN A 178 17.24 2.95 -13.16
N SER A 179 16.49 2.14 -12.39
CA SER A 179 15.95 0.86 -12.89
C SER A 179 14.99 1.08 -14.06
N ILE A 180 14.09 2.07 -13.95
CA ILE A 180 13.17 2.46 -15.02
C ILE A 180 13.93 2.90 -16.28
N THR A 181 15.00 3.67 -16.13
CA THR A 181 15.80 4.14 -17.27
C THR A 181 16.58 3.00 -17.92
N ALA A 182 17.12 2.07 -17.11
CA ALA A 182 17.88 0.93 -17.60
C ALA A 182 17.03 -0.08 -18.38
N ALA A 183 15.73 -0.17 -18.09
CA ALA A 183 14.82 -1.11 -18.76
C ALA A 183 14.57 -0.79 -20.25
N GLY A 184 14.84 0.43 -20.71
CA GLY A 184 14.41 0.89 -22.04
C GLY A 184 12.88 1.04 -22.13
N HIS A 185 12.38 1.96 -22.96
CA HIS A 185 10.95 2.34 -22.95
C HIS A 185 10.45 2.83 -21.58
N CYS A 186 11.25 3.68 -20.91
CA CYS A 186 11.09 4.12 -19.52
C CYS A 186 9.65 4.46 -19.10
N ALA A 187 8.90 5.22 -19.89
CA ALA A 187 7.54 5.61 -19.52
C ALA A 187 6.54 4.44 -19.50
N ILE A 188 6.69 3.45 -20.38
CA ILE A 188 5.82 2.26 -20.41
C ILE A 188 6.19 1.34 -19.26
N PHE A 189 7.48 1.12 -19.04
CA PHE A 189 7.95 0.28 -17.94
C PHE A 189 7.54 0.88 -16.58
N ASP A 190 7.70 2.20 -16.40
CA ASP A 190 7.22 2.94 -15.22
C ASP A 190 5.71 2.81 -15.01
N ALA A 191 4.92 2.96 -16.07
CA ALA A 191 3.47 2.81 -15.98
C ALA A 191 3.05 1.39 -15.59
N ILE A 192 3.71 0.36 -16.15
CA ILE A 192 3.43 -1.04 -15.83
C ILE A 192 3.82 -1.36 -14.39
N GLU A 193 5.04 -1.02 -13.99
CA GLU A 193 5.56 -1.28 -12.64
C GLU A 193 4.73 -0.56 -11.59
N THR A 194 4.53 0.75 -11.75
CA THR A 194 3.71 1.53 -10.83
C THR A 194 2.31 0.95 -10.69
N THR A 195 1.62 0.66 -11.81
CA THR A 195 0.23 0.17 -11.76
C THR A 195 0.12 -1.17 -11.06
N ILE A 196 0.90 -2.17 -11.48
CA ILE A 196 0.80 -3.52 -10.93
C ILE A 196 1.31 -3.57 -9.50
N ALA A 197 2.40 -2.88 -9.18
CA ALA A 197 2.92 -2.85 -7.81
C ALA A 197 1.95 -2.12 -6.86
N CYS A 198 1.30 -1.04 -7.32
CA CYS A 198 0.26 -0.34 -6.57
C CYS A 198 -1.01 -1.16 -6.36
N ASP A 199 -1.37 -2.10 -7.24
CA ASP A 199 -2.53 -2.97 -7.01
C ASP A 199 -2.17 -4.21 -6.17
N THR A 200 -0.92 -4.68 -6.24
CA THR A 200 -0.46 -5.91 -5.59
C THR A 200 -0.66 -5.88 -4.08
N ILE A 201 -1.35 -6.88 -3.54
CA ILE A 201 -1.63 -7.03 -2.11
C ILE A 201 -1.11 -8.36 -1.57
N TYR A 202 -0.90 -8.41 -0.26
CA TYR A 202 -0.85 -9.67 0.46
C TYR A 202 -2.27 -10.07 0.89
N GLU A 203 -2.71 -11.24 0.45
CA GLU A 203 -4.03 -11.80 0.72
C GLU A 203 -3.90 -12.82 1.88
N PRO A 204 -4.52 -12.55 3.05
CA PRO A 204 -4.22 -13.26 4.29
C PRO A 204 -4.86 -14.65 4.43
N GLU A 205 -6.00 -14.92 3.78
CA GLU A 205 -6.76 -16.18 3.86
C GLU A 205 -5.94 -17.33 3.26
N ARG A 206 -5.38 -17.14 2.06
CA ARG A 206 -4.47 -18.12 1.42
C ARG A 206 -3.00 -17.78 1.56
N ARG A 207 -2.67 -16.72 2.30
CA ARG A 207 -1.29 -16.29 2.62
C ARG A 207 -0.43 -16.09 1.36
N ARG A 208 -0.98 -15.39 0.37
CA ARG A 208 -0.43 -15.25 -0.97
C ARG A 208 -0.26 -13.80 -1.39
N VAL A 209 0.46 -13.57 -2.48
CA VAL A 209 0.52 -12.27 -3.15
C VAL A 209 -0.24 -12.35 -4.45
N VAL A 210 -1.12 -11.38 -4.66
CA VAL A 210 -1.91 -11.27 -5.88
C VAL A 210 -2.06 -9.80 -6.28
N SER A 211 -2.19 -9.56 -7.58
CA SER A 211 -2.53 -8.26 -8.15
C SER A 211 -4.01 -8.28 -8.57
N PRO A 212 -4.95 -7.89 -7.68
CA PRO A 212 -6.37 -7.81 -8.03
C PRO A 212 -6.62 -6.74 -9.10
N VAL A 213 -7.74 -6.86 -9.80
CA VAL A 213 -8.16 -5.88 -10.84
C VAL A 213 -8.40 -4.47 -10.28
N SER A 214 -8.75 -4.40 -8.99
CA SER A 214 -8.97 -3.14 -8.28
C SER A 214 -8.93 -3.35 -6.78
N ARG A 215 -8.18 -2.49 -6.07
CA ARG A 215 -8.20 -2.46 -4.60
C ARG A 215 -9.53 -1.98 -4.00
N VAL A 216 -10.24 -1.05 -4.65
CA VAL A 216 -11.58 -0.62 -4.18
C VAL A 216 -12.60 -1.73 -4.34
N TRP A 217 -12.51 -2.53 -5.41
CA TRP A 217 -13.37 -3.71 -5.52
C TRP A 217 -12.96 -4.76 -4.50
N GLY A 218 -11.66 -4.97 -4.28
CA GLY A 218 -11.17 -5.85 -3.21
C GLY A 218 -11.78 -5.52 -1.85
N ASP A 219 -11.76 -4.25 -1.45
CA ASP A 219 -12.37 -3.76 -0.20
C ASP A 219 -13.86 -4.12 -0.11
N ASN A 220 -14.64 -3.80 -1.17
CA ASN A 220 -16.07 -4.11 -1.24
C ASN A 220 -16.40 -5.62 -1.31
N TRP A 221 -15.42 -6.46 -1.65
CA TRP A 221 -15.61 -7.90 -1.87
C TRP A 221 -15.02 -8.76 -0.74
N GLY A 222 -14.53 -8.14 0.34
CA GLY A 222 -14.06 -8.83 1.55
C GLY A 222 -12.54 -8.96 1.66
N GLY A 223 -11.79 -8.16 0.90
CA GLY A 223 -10.33 -8.04 0.98
C GLY A 223 -9.61 -8.24 -0.35
N TYR A 224 -10.19 -9.01 -1.28
CA TYR A 224 -9.67 -9.17 -2.64
C TYR A 224 -10.77 -9.66 -3.58
N VAL A 225 -10.58 -9.41 -4.88
CA VAL A 225 -11.28 -10.10 -5.97
C VAL A 225 -10.34 -10.25 -7.16
N LEU A 226 -10.29 -11.46 -7.71
CA LEU A 226 -9.58 -11.79 -8.95
C LEU A 226 -10.62 -12.07 -10.02
N PHE A 227 -10.45 -11.48 -11.19
CA PHE A 227 -11.21 -11.81 -12.41
C PHE A 227 -10.29 -12.58 -13.35
N ASP A 228 -10.84 -13.55 -14.07
CA ASP A 228 -10.10 -14.57 -14.80
C ASP A 228 -9.13 -13.94 -15.82
N TRP A 229 -9.65 -13.28 -16.86
CA TRP A 229 -8.80 -12.69 -17.90
C TRP A 229 -7.95 -11.51 -17.39
N ASP A 230 -8.48 -10.67 -16.48
CA ASP A 230 -7.76 -9.55 -15.88
C ASP A 230 -6.52 -10.04 -15.12
N THR A 231 -6.63 -11.14 -14.38
CA THR A 231 -5.50 -11.68 -13.61
C THR A 231 -4.42 -12.26 -14.54
N PHE A 232 -4.81 -12.86 -15.67
CA PHE A 232 -3.85 -13.26 -16.69
C PHE A 232 -3.17 -12.06 -17.36
N PHE A 233 -3.88 -10.97 -17.63
CA PHE A 233 -3.25 -9.75 -18.14
C PHE A 233 -2.32 -9.10 -17.10
N ALA A 234 -2.72 -9.07 -15.83
CA ALA A 234 -1.86 -8.64 -14.73
C ALA A 234 -0.58 -9.51 -14.64
N ALA A 235 -0.68 -10.82 -14.89
CA ALA A 235 0.48 -11.69 -14.96
C ALA A 235 1.42 -11.35 -16.14
N ILE A 236 0.87 -11.06 -17.33
CA ILE A 236 1.67 -10.63 -18.49
C ILE A 236 2.40 -9.31 -18.19
N LEU A 237 1.70 -8.35 -17.57
CA LEU A 237 2.26 -7.06 -17.19
C LEU A 237 3.35 -7.22 -16.11
N ALA A 238 3.10 -8.04 -15.09
CA ALA A 238 4.11 -8.36 -14.08
C ALA A 238 5.36 -9.01 -14.69
N ALA A 239 5.21 -9.84 -15.73
CA ALA A 239 6.34 -10.52 -16.38
C ALA A 239 7.33 -9.58 -17.08
N VAL A 240 7.01 -8.29 -17.19
CA VAL A 240 7.92 -7.25 -17.69
C VAL A 240 9.08 -7.01 -16.72
N GLY A 241 8.86 -7.13 -15.40
CA GLY A 241 9.89 -6.82 -14.40
C GLY A 241 9.91 -7.72 -13.16
N ASN A 242 8.90 -8.57 -12.95
CA ASN A 242 8.79 -9.44 -11.78
C ASN A 242 8.19 -10.82 -12.14
N LYS A 243 9.09 -11.78 -12.42
CA LYS A 243 8.72 -13.15 -12.81
C LYS A 243 7.94 -13.88 -11.70
N ASP A 244 8.32 -13.71 -10.45
CA ASP A 244 7.65 -14.39 -9.33
C ASP A 244 6.21 -13.90 -9.17
N LEU A 245 5.96 -12.59 -9.30
CA LEU A 245 4.62 -12.02 -9.26
C LEU A 245 3.78 -12.46 -10.46
N ALA A 246 4.36 -12.55 -11.66
CA ALA A 246 3.69 -13.06 -12.84
C ALA A 246 3.21 -14.52 -12.65
N TYR A 247 4.08 -15.37 -12.11
CA TYR A 247 3.74 -16.75 -11.79
C TYR A 247 2.73 -16.82 -10.65
N ALA A 248 2.86 -15.99 -9.62
CA ALA A 248 1.89 -15.92 -8.53
C ALA A 248 0.49 -15.62 -9.06
N ASN A 249 0.31 -14.53 -9.83
CA ASN A 249 -1.00 -14.18 -10.40
C ASN A 249 -1.60 -15.33 -11.23
N THR A 250 -0.79 -15.93 -12.10
CA THR A 250 -1.21 -17.06 -12.96
C THR A 250 -1.63 -18.29 -12.14
N VAL A 251 -0.81 -18.71 -11.19
CA VAL A 251 -1.09 -19.89 -10.35
C VAL A 251 -2.30 -19.63 -9.44
N GLU A 252 -2.42 -18.43 -8.90
CA GLU A 252 -3.45 -18.10 -7.91
C GLU A 252 -4.85 -17.97 -8.50
N ILE A 253 -5.00 -17.60 -9.78
CA ILE A 253 -6.31 -17.67 -10.47
C ILE A 253 -6.64 -19.10 -10.89
N LEU A 254 -5.67 -19.88 -11.36
CA LEU A 254 -5.86 -21.30 -11.71
C LEU A 254 -6.22 -22.16 -10.48
N ARG A 255 -5.73 -21.82 -9.29
CA ARG A 255 -6.13 -22.48 -8.03
C ARG A 255 -7.63 -22.35 -7.73
N HIS A 256 -8.33 -21.42 -8.38
CA HIS A 256 -9.77 -21.22 -8.19
C HIS A 256 -10.65 -22.04 -9.14
N THR A 257 -10.08 -22.88 -10.02
CA THR A 257 -10.83 -23.76 -10.93
C THR A 257 -12.02 -24.43 -10.24
N ALA A 258 -13.18 -24.32 -10.88
CA ALA A 258 -14.41 -24.93 -10.41
C ALA A 258 -14.36 -26.46 -10.56
N PRO A 259 -15.15 -27.23 -9.79
CA PRO A 259 -15.21 -28.69 -9.93
C PRO A 259 -15.57 -29.17 -11.35
N SER A 260 -16.28 -28.34 -12.11
CA SER A 260 -16.63 -28.53 -13.52
C SER A 260 -15.45 -28.36 -14.50
N GLY A 261 -14.27 -27.94 -14.03
CA GLY A 261 -13.04 -27.90 -14.81
C GLY A 261 -12.69 -26.57 -15.48
N PHE A 262 -13.48 -25.50 -15.27
CA PHE A 262 -13.20 -24.17 -15.82
C PHE A 262 -12.66 -23.19 -14.75
N VAL A 263 -11.94 -22.15 -15.18
CA VAL A 263 -11.50 -21.04 -14.33
C VAL A 263 -12.66 -20.06 -14.14
N PRO A 264 -13.08 -19.75 -12.89
CA PRO A 264 -14.27 -18.95 -12.66
C PRO A 264 -14.07 -17.50 -13.10
N ASN A 265 -15.10 -16.87 -13.66
CA ASN A 265 -15.13 -15.44 -13.98
C ASN A 265 -14.61 -14.55 -12.85
N PHE A 266 -14.92 -14.90 -11.59
CA PHE A 266 -14.30 -14.24 -10.45
C PHE A 266 -14.04 -15.22 -9.31
N ALA A 267 -13.07 -14.87 -8.46
CA ALA A 267 -12.84 -15.48 -7.16
C ALA A 267 -12.50 -14.40 -6.13
N ARG A 268 -13.07 -14.49 -4.93
CA ARG A 268 -12.91 -13.51 -3.86
C ARG A 268 -12.83 -14.17 -2.48
N ALA A 269 -12.68 -13.35 -1.44
CA ALA A 269 -12.59 -13.80 -0.06
C ALA A 269 -13.78 -14.70 0.36
N GLY A 270 -13.50 -15.63 1.28
CA GLY A 270 -14.47 -16.60 1.78
C GLY A 270 -14.82 -17.72 0.80
N ASP A 271 -13.86 -18.15 -0.03
CA ASP A 271 -14.03 -19.20 -1.05
C ASP A 271 -15.14 -18.94 -2.09
N TRP A 272 -15.62 -17.70 -2.21
CA TRP A 272 -16.66 -17.34 -3.17
C TRP A 272 -16.12 -17.21 -4.59
N LYS A 273 -16.80 -17.84 -5.54
CA LYS A 273 -16.50 -17.79 -6.98
C LYS A 273 -17.75 -18.03 -7.82
N SER A 274 -17.70 -17.72 -9.10
CA SER A 274 -18.74 -18.11 -10.05
C SER A 274 -18.66 -19.61 -10.37
N PHE A 275 -19.80 -20.29 -10.34
CA PHE A 275 -19.91 -21.73 -10.68
C PHE A 275 -20.62 -21.97 -12.01
N ASP A 276 -21.08 -20.90 -12.65
CA ASP A 276 -21.92 -20.90 -13.85
C ASP A 276 -21.23 -20.34 -15.10
N ARG A 277 -20.10 -19.62 -14.96
CA ARG A 277 -19.42 -18.92 -16.05
C ARG A 277 -17.92 -18.67 -15.83
N SER A 278 -17.22 -18.50 -16.96
CA SER A 278 -15.80 -18.13 -17.13
C SER A 278 -15.70 -16.86 -17.98
N GLU A 279 -14.50 -16.35 -18.23
CA GLU A 279 -14.21 -15.22 -19.13
C GLU A 279 -13.47 -15.69 -20.41
N PRO A 280 -13.16 -14.78 -21.37
CA PRO A 280 -12.44 -15.18 -22.58
C PRO A 280 -11.12 -15.92 -22.29
N LEU A 281 -10.92 -17.04 -22.98
CA LEU A 281 -9.85 -17.99 -22.72
C LEU A 281 -8.47 -17.45 -23.17
N VAL A 282 -7.79 -16.72 -22.28
CA VAL A 282 -6.44 -16.20 -22.50
C VAL A 282 -5.36 -16.94 -21.69
N GLY A 283 -5.75 -17.88 -20.83
CA GLY A 283 -4.82 -18.56 -19.91
C GLY A 283 -3.69 -19.33 -20.61
N ALA A 284 -4.00 -20.10 -21.66
CA ALA A 284 -2.99 -20.93 -22.34
C ALA A 284 -1.91 -20.08 -23.05
N ILE A 285 -2.32 -19.00 -23.74
CA ILE A 285 -1.38 -18.09 -24.41
C ILE A 285 -0.53 -17.32 -23.37
N THR A 286 -1.12 -16.94 -22.24
CA THR A 286 -0.40 -16.33 -21.12
C THR A 286 0.66 -17.27 -20.56
N VAL A 287 0.29 -18.49 -20.15
CA VAL A 287 1.23 -19.48 -19.59
C VAL A 287 2.36 -19.79 -20.57
N PHE A 288 2.04 -19.98 -21.85
CA PHE A 288 3.06 -20.21 -22.87
C PHE A 288 4.00 -19.01 -23.03
N GLY A 289 3.47 -17.79 -23.01
CA GLY A 289 4.24 -16.56 -23.05
C GLY A 289 5.18 -16.42 -21.84
N LEU A 290 4.71 -16.76 -20.64
CA LEU A 290 5.51 -16.75 -19.41
C LEU A 290 6.59 -17.84 -19.39
N TYR A 291 6.31 -19.02 -19.96
CA TYR A 291 7.28 -20.11 -20.06
C TYR A 291 8.45 -19.78 -21.00
N ARG A 292 8.18 -19.04 -22.09
CA ARG A 292 9.20 -18.64 -23.07
C ARG A 292 10.12 -17.50 -22.61
N ARG A 293 9.85 -16.89 -21.47
CA ARG A 293 10.62 -15.78 -20.88
C ARG A 293 11.48 -16.27 -19.71
#